data_AF-A0A218QWZ0-F1
#
_entry.id   AF-A0A218QWZ0-F1
#
_cell.length_a   1.000
_cell.length_b   1.000
_cell.length_c   1.000
_cell.angle_alpha   90.00
_cell.angle_beta   90.00
_cell.angle_gamma   90.00
#
_symmetry.space_group_name_H-M   'P 1'
#
loop_
_entity.id
_entity.type
_entity.pdbx_description
1 polymer ?
#
loop_
_entity_poly.entity_id
_entity_poly.type
_entity_poly.pdbx_seq_one_letter_code
_entity_poly.pdbx_strand_id
1 'polypeptide(L)'
;MRSRSNRVLYSAPPPYEGVGRPRIHGNKFKLNDPTTWWTPNQVLDVLDPKLGQLRIHLWHNLHFQQSAKHPMNLILVERTDQTKGKTFKPLWLIWVGEKMLQLHSSLASVSTPLCD
;
A
#
# COMPACT_ATOMS: atom_id res chain seq x y z
N MET A 1 -1.14 10.66 -0.85
CA MET A 1 -0.25 11.38 0.09
C MET A 1 0.96 10.50 0.43
N ARG A 2 2.17 11.05 0.58
CA ARG A 2 3.35 10.30 1.06
C ARG A 2 3.35 10.15 2.58
N SER A 3 3.69 8.96 3.09
CA SER A 3 3.81 8.67 4.52
C SER A 3 5.26 8.38 4.92
N ARG A 4 5.57 8.57 6.22
CA ARG A 4 6.86 8.19 6.81
C ARG A 4 6.80 6.73 7.27
N SER A 5 7.93 6.02 7.18
CA SER A 5 8.01 4.60 7.55
C SER A 5 7.80 4.32 9.04
N ASN A 6 7.96 5.30 9.93
CA ASN A 6 7.72 5.11 11.37
C ASN A 6 6.26 5.30 11.78
N ARG A 7 5.32 5.39 10.83
CA ARG A 7 3.89 5.49 11.13
C ARG A 7 3.28 4.15 11.53
N VAL A 8 2.21 4.24 12.30
CA VAL A 8 1.42 3.10 12.78
C VAL A 8 -0.02 3.31 12.34
N LEU A 9 -0.60 2.26 11.78
CA LEU A 9 -1.98 2.16 11.36
C LEU A 9 -2.66 0.99 12.06
N TYR A 10 -3.97 0.94 11.96
CA TYR A 10 -4.80 -0.10 12.54
C TYR A 10 -5.81 -0.59 11.51
N SER A 11 -6.15 -1.89 11.56
CA SER A 11 -7.31 -2.39 10.84
C SER A 11 -8.60 -1.97 11.55
N ALA A 12 -9.73 -2.10 10.84
CA ALA A 12 -11.05 -2.11 11.47
C ALA A 12 -11.11 -3.10 12.66
N PRO A 13 -11.85 -2.76 13.73
CA PRO A 13 -12.05 -3.68 14.84
C PRO A 13 -12.86 -4.91 14.38
N PRO A 14 -12.69 -6.07 15.05
CA PRO A 14 -13.57 -7.20 14.83
C PRO A 14 -15.02 -6.87 15.25
N PRO A 15 -16.02 -7.67 14.83
CA PRO A 15 -17.39 -7.55 15.32
C PRO A 15 -17.47 -7.50 16.85
N TYR A 16 -18.38 -6.70 17.38
CA TYR A 16 -18.53 -6.54 18.82
C TYR A 16 -19.40 -7.67 19.41
N GLU A 17 -18.90 -8.32 20.47
CA GLU A 17 -19.52 -9.51 21.07
C GLU A 17 -20.35 -9.21 22.34
N GLY A 18 -20.59 -7.94 22.68
CA GLY A 18 -21.60 -7.58 23.70
C GLY A 18 -21.10 -7.35 25.13
N VAL A 19 -19.79 -7.41 25.39
CA VAL A 19 -19.24 -7.14 26.73
C VAL A 19 -18.33 -5.90 26.73
N GLY A 20 -18.68 -4.92 27.56
CA GLY A 20 -17.87 -3.72 27.79
C GLY A 20 -17.84 -2.74 26.61
N ARG A 21 -16.90 -1.80 26.61
CA ARG A 21 -16.79 -0.82 25.51
C ARG A 21 -16.32 -1.52 24.21
N PRO A 22 -17.00 -1.31 23.07
CA PRO A 22 -16.53 -1.83 21.78
C PRO A 22 -15.11 -1.41 21.45
N ARG A 23 -14.34 -2.33 20.84
CA ARG A 23 -12.98 -2.03 20.35
C ARG A 23 -13.06 -1.01 19.22
N ILE A 24 -12.15 -0.03 19.25
CA ILE A 24 -12.03 1.00 18.20
C ILE A 24 -11.04 0.56 17.10
N HIS A 25 -10.09 -0.30 17.45
CA HIS A 25 -9.01 -0.74 16.58
C HIS A 25 -8.93 -2.26 16.55
N GLY A 26 -8.60 -2.82 15.39
CA GLY A 26 -8.16 -4.20 15.26
C GLY A 26 -6.64 -4.30 15.37
N ASN A 27 -6.04 -5.05 14.45
CA ASN A 27 -4.61 -5.35 14.45
C ASN A 27 -3.76 -4.11 14.16
N LYS A 28 -2.61 -4.01 14.84
CA LYS A 28 -1.64 -2.93 14.66
C LYS A 28 -0.76 -3.23 13.44
N PHE A 29 -0.57 -2.24 12.58
CA PHE A 29 0.27 -2.30 11.39
C PHE A 29 1.33 -1.20 11.47
N LYS A 30 2.60 -1.57 11.64
CA LYS A 30 3.72 -0.63 11.72
C LYS A 30 4.47 -0.60 10.39
N LEU A 31 4.63 0.56 9.76
CA LEU A 31 5.20 0.63 8.40
C LEU A 31 6.72 0.32 8.35
N ASN A 32 7.39 0.19 9.48
CA ASN A 32 8.80 -0.16 9.59
C ASN A 32 9.06 -1.55 10.20
N ASP A 33 8.00 -2.34 10.43
CA ASP A 33 8.09 -3.64 11.08
C ASP A 33 7.26 -4.65 10.26
N PRO A 34 7.89 -5.34 9.29
CA PRO A 34 7.22 -6.28 8.40
C PRO A 34 6.51 -7.43 9.10
N THR A 35 6.90 -7.75 10.34
CA THR A 35 6.25 -8.81 11.14
C THR A 35 4.81 -8.45 11.53
N THR A 36 4.45 -7.16 11.44
CA THR A 36 3.08 -6.67 11.69
C THR A 36 2.22 -6.61 10.44
N TRP A 37 2.79 -6.88 9.25
CA TRP A 37 2.06 -6.79 8.00
C TRP A 37 1.30 -8.08 7.73
N TRP A 38 -0.01 -7.98 7.53
CA TRP A 38 -0.80 -9.10 7.04
C TRP A 38 -0.81 -9.14 5.51
N THR A 39 -1.44 -10.16 4.94
CA THR A 39 -1.55 -10.34 3.49
C THR A 39 -2.14 -9.09 2.82
N PRO A 40 -1.45 -8.51 1.83
CA PRO A 40 -1.98 -7.38 1.07
C PRO A 40 -3.24 -7.81 0.29
N ASN A 41 -4.17 -6.87 0.13
CA ASN A 41 -5.35 -7.05 -0.71
C ASN A 41 -4.99 -7.19 -2.18
N GLN A 42 -3.94 -6.51 -2.64
CA GLN A 42 -3.40 -6.67 -4.00
C GLN A 42 -1.87 -6.57 -4.00
N VAL A 43 -1.25 -7.30 -4.93
CA VAL A 43 0.16 -7.18 -5.28
C VAL A 43 0.26 -7.00 -6.79
N LEU A 44 1.05 -6.02 -7.23
CA LEU A 44 1.29 -5.76 -8.64
C LEU A 44 2.79 -5.62 -8.88
N ASP A 45 3.32 -6.41 -9.81
CA ASP A 45 4.68 -6.28 -10.32
C ASP A 45 4.65 -5.43 -11.61
N VAL A 46 5.50 -4.41 -11.69
CA VAL A 46 5.57 -3.45 -12.80
C VAL A 46 7.01 -3.31 -13.26
N LEU A 47 7.25 -3.38 -14.57
CA LEU A 47 8.52 -2.95 -15.16
C LEU A 47 8.37 -1.51 -15.62
N ASP A 48 9.01 -0.58 -14.91
CA ASP A 48 9.06 0.82 -15.30
C ASP A 48 10.38 1.12 -16.04
N PRO A 49 10.35 1.76 -17.22
CA PRO A 49 11.55 2.05 -18.00
C PRO A 49 12.61 2.90 -17.28
N LYS A 50 12.21 3.72 -16.30
CA LYS A 50 13.10 4.62 -15.54
C LYS A 50 13.45 4.07 -14.16
N LEU A 51 12.47 3.46 -13.50
CA LEU A 51 12.56 3.02 -12.12
C LEU A 51 12.90 1.53 -11.97
N GLY A 52 12.90 0.75 -13.06
CA GLY A 52 13.24 -0.67 -13.03
C GLY A 52 12.06 -1.55 -12.61
N GLN A 53 12.37 -2.66 -11.93
CA GLN A 53 11.35 -3.60 -11.48
C GLN A 53 10.77 -3.12 -10.15
N LEU A 54 9.47 -2.84 -10.14
CA LEU A 54 8.74 -2.39 -8.97
C LEU A 54 7.76 -3.47 -8.53
N ARG A 55 7.62 -3.63 -7.21
CA ARG A 55 6.55 -4.38 -6.56
C ARG A 55 5.71 -3.43 -5.73
N ILE A 56 4.40 -3.46 -5.97
CA ILE A 56 3.43 -2.60 -5.32
C ILE A 56 2.50 -3.46 -4.49
N HIS A 57 2.42 -3.19 -3.19
CA HIS A 57 1.48 -3.82 -2.28
C HIS A 57 0.40 -2.84 -1.87
N LEU A 58 -0.83 -3.34 -1.72
CA LEU A 58 -1.99 -2.57 -1.35
C LEU A 58 -2.73 -3.23 -0.19
N TRP A 59 -3.02 -2.44 0.85
CA TRP A 59 -3.93 -2.81 1.93
C TRP A 59 -5.10 -1.84 2.02
N HIS A 60 -6.29 -2.37 2.24
CA HIS A 60 -7.53 -1.60 2.35
C HIS A 60 -7.95 -1.39 3.81
N ASN A 61 -8.74 -0.33 4.03
CA ASN A 61 -9.48 -0.11 5.27
C ASN A 61 -8.59 -0.05 6.52
N LEU A 62 -7.47 0.68 6.43
CA LEU A 62 -6.62 1.03 7.56
C LEU A 62 -6.94 2.45 8.04
N HIS A 63 -6.64 2.75 9.30
CA HIS A 63 -6.79 4.10 9.85
C HIS A 63 -5.68 4.45 10.83
N PHE A 64 -5.46 5.75 11.05
CA PHE A 64 -4.63 6.20 12.16
C PHE A 64 -5.36 6.05 13.49
N GLN A 65 -4.60 5.96 14.58
CA GLN A 65 -5.11 5.84 15.94
C GLN A 65 -6.15 6.92 16.29
N GLN A 66 -5.92 8.16 15.85
CA GLN A 66 -6.79 9.31 16.17
C GLN A 66 -7.95 9.50 15.17
N SER A 67 -7.96 8.78 14.06
CA SER A 67 -8.89 9.01 12.95
C SER A 67 -9.60 7.73 12.51
N ALA A 68 -10.08 6.92 13.47
CA ALA A 68 -10.69 5.62 13.20
C ALA A 68 -11.93 5.65 12.29
N LYS A 69 -12.61 6.80 12.21
CA LYS A 69 -13.78 7.00 11.33
C LYS A 69 -13.40 7.34 9.88
N HIS A 70 -12.11 7.48 9.59
CA HIS A 70 -11.61 7.87 8.28
C HIS A 70 -10.67 6.78 7.76
N PRO A 71 -11.22 5.64 7.29
CA PRO A 71 -10.42 4.58 6.71
C PRO A 71 -9.80 5.04 5.40
N MET A 72 -8.66 4.45 5.08
CA MET A 72 -7.82 4.79 3.95
C MET A 72 -7.06 3.55 3.48
N ASN A 73 -6.52 3.63 2.28
CA ASN A 73 -5.75 2.54 1.70
C ASN A 73 -4.26 2.85 1.81
N LEU A 74 -3.48 1.83 2.16
CA LEU A 74 -2.04 1.89 2.29
C LEU A 74 -1.41 1.25 1.07
N ILE A 75 -0.49 1.96 0.44
CA ILE A 75 0.29 1.46 -0.69
C ILE A 75 1.77 1.47 -0.30
N LEU A 76 2.44 0.36 -0.53
CA LEU A 76 3.90 0.22 -0.46
C LEU A 76 4.42 0.04 -1.87
N VAL A 77 5.37 0.86 -2.27
CA VAL A 77 6.13 0.70 -3.52
C VAL A 77 7.56 0.33 -3.17
N GLU A 78 7.97 -0.85 -3.59
CA GLU A 78 9.31 -1.40 -3.44
C GLU A 78 9.95 -1.58 -4.81
N ARG A 79 11.26 -1.41 -4.87
CA ARG A 79 12.07 -1.71 -6.04
C ARG A 79 12.73 -3.06 -5.83
N THR A 80 12.52 -4.02 -6.72
CA THR A 80 12.99 -5.40 -6.59
C THR A 80 14.29 -5.66 -7.34
N ASP A 81 14.63 -4.85 -8.35
CA ASP A 81 15.94 -4.92 -9.02
C ASP A 81 17.01 -4.26 -8.14
N GLN A 82 17.71 -5.10 -7.38
CA GLN A 82 18.86 -4.67 -6.59
C GLN A 82 20.10 -4.56 -7.50
N THR A 83 20.40 -3.35 -7.97
CA THR A 83 21.75 -3.05 -8.49
C THR A 83 22.75 -2.90 -7.34
N LYS A 84 23.88 -3.62 -7.41
CA LYS A 84 24.98 -3.52 -6.42
C LYS A 84 25.30 -2.04 -6.11
N GLY A 85 25.18 -1.66 -4.84
CA GLY A 85 25.54 -0.32 -4.34
C GLY A 85 24.41 0.72 -4.29
N LYS A 86 23.19 0.44 -4.77
CA LYS A 86 22.04 1.35 -4.62
C LYS A 86 20.88 0.69 -3.88
N THR A 87 20.72 1.03 -2.61
CA THR A 87 19.55 0.64 -1.82
C THR A 87 18.46 1.71 -1.95
N PHE A 88 17.32 1.35 -2.54
CA PHE A 88 16.17 2.26 -2.64
C PHE A 88 15.30 2.10 -1.39
N LYS A 89 15.01 3.20 -0.70
CA LYS A 89 14.08 3.17 0.42
C LYS A 89 12.64 2.97 -0.11
N PRO A 90 11.84 2.10 0.50
CA PRO A 90 10.45 1.91 0.12
C PRO A 90 9.66 3.22 0.20
N LEU A 91 8.72 3.41 -0.72
CA LEU A 91 7.81 4.54 -0.72
C LEU A 91 6.45 4.12 -0.17
N TRP A 92 6.07 4.75 0.93
CA TRP A 92 4.74 4.59 1.53
C TRP A 92 3.80 5.68 1.03
N LEU A 93 2.67 5.28 0.47
CA LEU A 93 1.60 6.17 0.04
C LEU A 93 0.30 5.81 0.77
N ILE A 94 -0.47 6.86 1.07
CA ILE A 94 -1.82 6.77 1.60
C ILE A 94 -2.77 7.31 0.54
N TRP A 95 -3.81 6.55 0.25
CA TRP A 95 -4.89 6.92 -0.63
C TRP A 95 -6.20 7.08 0.16
N VAL A 96 -6.88 8.20 -0.06
CA VAL A 96 -8.19 8.52 0.53
C VAL A 96 -9.15 8.81 -0.61
N GLY A 97 -10.27 8.09 -0.68
CA GLY A 97 -11.29 8.26 -1.71
C GLY A 97 -12.37 7.20 -1.59
N GLU A 98 -13.58 7.48 -2.07
CA GLU A 98 -14.75 6.60 -1.92
C GLU A 98 -14.61 5.28 -2.67
N LYS A 99 -13.96 5.30 -3.84
CA LYS A 99 -13.68 4.12 -4.64
C LYS A 99 -12.20 4.06 -4.98
N MET A 100 -11.56 2.98 -4.58
CA MET A 100 -10.22 2.68 -5.06
C MET A 100 -10.30 2.09 -6.47
N LEU A 101 -9.50 2.65 -7.38
CA LEU A 101 -9.25 2.02 -8.66
C LEU A 101 -8.32 0.83 -8.44
N GLN A 102 -8.66 -0.29 -9.08
CA GLN A 102 -7.84 -1.50 -9.08
C GLN A 102 -6.44 -1.16 -9.61
N LEU A 103 -5.40 -1.69 -8.97
CA LEU A 103 -4.05 -1.57 -9.50
C LEU A 103 -3.96 -2.44 -10.76
N HIS A 104 -3.84 -1.82 -11.92
CA HIS A 104 -3.54 -2.50 -13.18
C HIS A 104 -2.23 -1.98 -13.74
N SER A 105 -1.46 -2.84 -14.39
CA SER A 105 -0.40 -2.41 -15.29
C SER A 105 -1.03 -1.99 -16.61
N SER A 106 -0.85 -0.73 -16.99
CA SER A 106 -1.10 -0.31 -18.37
C SER A 106 0.13 -0.71 -19.18
N LEU A 107 0.01 -1.76 -19.99
CA LEU A 107 0.94 -1.95 -21.10
C LEU A 107 0.71 -0.75 -22.03
N ALA A 108 1.57 0.25 -21.96
CA ALA A 108 1.59 1.27 -22.98
C ALA A 108 1.76 0.55 -24.33
N SER A 109 0.68 0.50 -25.11
CA SER A 109 0.72 -0.01 -26.47
C SER A 109 1.73 0.84 -27.22
N VAL A 110 2.88 0.25 -27.54
CA VAL A 110 3.84 0.87 -28.45
C VAL A 110 3.17 0.84 -29.82
N SER A 111 2.47 1.92 -30.17
CA SER A 111 2.08 2.19 -31.55
C SER A 111 3.35 2.56 -32.32
N THR A 112 3.92 1.58 -33.02
CA THR A 112 4.95 1.82 -34.05
C THR A 112 4.32 2.68 -35.15
N PRO A 113 4.94 3.80 -35.56
CA PRO A 113 4.55 4.43 -36.81
C PRO A 113 5.02 3.54 -37.97
N LEU A 114 4.08 3.15 -38.84
CA LEU A 114 4.38 2.66 -40.18
C LEU A 114 5.02 3.83 -40.95
N CYS A 115 6.26 3.66 -41.38
CA CYS A 115 6.86 4.51 -42.40
C CYS A 115 6.29 4.09 -43.76
N ASP A 116 5.79 5.06 -44.52
CA ASP A 116 5.77 5.07 -45.99
C ASP A 116 6.55 6.29 -46.48
#